data_AF-U2GIT1-F1
#
_entry.id   AF-U2GIT1-F1
#
_cell.length_a   1.000
_cell.length_b   1.000
_cell.length_c   1.000
_cell.angle_alpha   90.00
_cell.angle_beta   90.00
_cell.angle_gamma   90.00
#
_symmetry.space_group_name_H-M   'P 1'
#
loop_
_entity.id
_entity.type
_entity.pdbx_description
1 polymer ?
#
loop_
_entity_poly.entity_id
_entity_poly.type
_entity_poly.pdbx_seq_one_letter_code
_entity_poly.pdbx_strand_id
1 'polypeptide(L)'
;MNVGYFKNQTFKAQDGKEVKFIGGMINIPFLRPIECGLIPTPDEELAKNQNAPIYKIVLFKPKKYEGARQIIGGIWNAVSNDGKTNYFRGHIETPLVAGGRVYLALFSPKEPNGLMFEATWSAPKRNNNSHTPQASESASDEIDVSQYCDSDEIPF
;
A
#
# COMPACT_ATOMS: atom_id res chain seq x y z
N MET A 1 -6.10 -2.81 -12.72
CA MET A 1 -7.08 -1.69 -12.60
C MET A 1 -6.32 -0.46 -12.13
N ASN A 2 -6.52 0.71 -12.74
CA ASN A 2 -6.00 1.97 -12.18
C ASN A 2 -6.80 2.28 -10.92
N VAL A 3 -6.10 2.56 -9.83
CA VAL A 3 -6.66 2.78 -8.50
C VAL A 3 -6.16 4.08 -7.90
N GLY A 4 -5.43 4.92 -8.64
CA GLY A 4 -4.87 6.11 -8.06
C GLY A 4 -3.74 6.73 -8.85
N TYR A 5 -3.13 7.74 -8.26
CA TYR A 5 -2.07 8.51 -8.88
C TYR A 5 -1.20 9.21 -7.84
N PHE A 6 -0.03 9.66 -8.29
CA PHE A 6 0.84 10.58 -7.58
C PHE A 6 1.27 11.72 -8.50
N LYS A 7 1.39 12.93 -7.95
CA LYS A 7 1.82 14.13 -8.67
C LYS A 7 2.63 15.05 -7.75
N ASN A 8 3.40 15.95 -8.35
CA ASN A 8 4.03 17.03 -7.60
C ASN A 8 2.95 17.99 -7.07
N GLN A 9 3.02 18.30 -5.79
CA GLN A 9 2.12 19.22 -5.10
C GLN A 9 2.93 20.22 -4.29
N THR A 10 2.31 21.36 -3.99
CA THR A 10 2.89 22.39 -3.13
C THR A 10 1.91 22.75 -2.04
N PHE A 11 2.42 23.01 -0.82
CA PHE A 11 1.64 23.65 0.23
C PHE A 11 2.44 24.75 0.89
N LYS A 12 1.73 25.77 1.39
CA LYS A 12 2.33 26.82 2.20
C LYS A 12 2.43 26.34 3.65
N ALA A 13 3.67 26.27 4.14
CA ALA A 13 3.99 26.03 5.53
C ALA A 13 3.63 27.25 6.40
N GLN A 14 3.70 27.09 7.73
CA GLN A 14 3.34 28.15 8.69
C GLN A 14 4.24 29.38 8.57
N ASP A 15 5.48 29.21 8.12
CA ASP A 15 6.44 30.28 7.86
C ASP A 15 6.25 30.95 6.48
N GLY A 16 5.17 30.60 5.77
CA GLY A 16 4.86 31.13 4.44
C GLY A 16 5.68 30.51 3.31
N LYS A 17 6.65 29.61 3.60
CA LYS A 17 7.45 28.95 2.57
C LYS A 17 6.62 27.89 1.84
N GLU A 18 6.86 27.81 0.53
CA GLU A 18 6.30 26.73 -0.28
C GLU A 18 7.12 25.47 -0.10
N VAL A 19 6.45 24.41 0.35
CA VAL A 19 7.02 23.07 0.45
C VAL A 19 6.49 22.25 -0.71
N LYS A 20 7.40 21.74 -1.54
CA LYS A 20 7.10 20.79 -2.62
C LYS A 20 7.12 19.37 -2.08
N PHE A 21 6.15 18.56 -2.47
CA PHE A 21 6.10 17.14 -2.11
C PHE A 21 5.40 16.33 -3.20
N ILE A 22 5.59 15.01 -3.19
CA ILE A 22 4.87 14.11 -4.08
C ILE A 22 3.63 13.63 -3.32
N GLY A 23 2.45 14.03 -3.78
CA GLY A 23 1.17 13.73 -3.15
C GLY A 23 0.23 13.00 -4.11
N GLY A 24 -0.63 12.15 -3.56
CA GLY A 24 -1.48 11.26 -4.35
C GLY A 24 -2.68 10.74 -3.58
N MET A 25 -3.52 10.00 -4.31
CA MET A 25 -4.66 9.30 -3.75
C MET A 25 -4.68 7.87 -4.27
N ILE A 26 -4.95 6.91 -3.38
CA ILE A 26 -5.10 5.49 -3.69
C ILE A 26 -6.49 5.06 -3.25
N ASN A 27 -7.26 4.50 -4.17
CA ASN A 27 -8.64 4.06 -4.01
C ASN A 27 -8.77 2.58 -4.40
N ILE A 28 -8.49 1.71 -3.42
CA ILE A 28 -8.69 0.26 -3.57
C ILE A 28 -10.16 -0.06 -3.25
N PRO A 29 -10.86 -0.89 -4.04
CA PRO A 29 -12.32 -1.04 -3.94
C PRO A 29 -12.90 -1.35 -2.55
N PHE A 30 -12.15 -2.02 -1.68
CA PHE A 30 -12.58 -2.42 -0.34
C PHE A 30 -11.92 -1.59 0.79
N LEU A 31 -11.14 -0.57 0.44
CA LEU A 31 -10.54 0.36 1.39
C LEU A 31 -11.21 1.73 1.24
N ARG A 32 -11.20 2.52 2.31
CA ARG A 32 -11.48 3.95 2.18
C ARG A 32 -10.39 4.60 1.31
N PRO A 33 -10.71 5.59 0.47
CA PRO A 33 -9.70 6.34 -0.28
C PRO A 33 -8.60 6.85 0.66
N ILE A 34 -7.35 6.58 0.28
CA ILE A 34 -6.16 6.91 1.06
C ILE A 34 -5.49 8.09 0.38
N GLU A 35 -5.53 9.25 1.03
CA GLU A 35 -4.68 10.37 0.67
C GLU A 35 -3.28 10.14 1.27
N CYS A 36 -2.25 10.17 0.44
CA CYS A 36 -0.90 9.82 0.85
C CYS A 36 0.16 10.59 0.08
N GLY A 37 1.37 10.64 0.63
CA GLY A 37 2.55 11.19 -0.03
C GLY A 37 3.66 10.17 -0.20
N LEU A 38 4.62 10.50 -1.06
CA LEU A 38 5.86 9.74 -1.23
C LEU A 38 7.03 10.56 -0.69
N ILE A 39 7.84 9.91 0.14
CA ILE A 39 9.11 10.47 0.63
C ILE A 39 10.24 9.70 -0.04
N PRO A 40 11.07 10.37 -0.86
CA PRO A 40 12.25 9.71 -1.44
C PRO A 40 13.21 9.31 -0.33
N THR A 41 13.74 8.10 -0.43
CA THR A 41 14.82 7.64 0.42
C THR A 41 16.14 8.25 -0.10
N PRO A 42 16.96 8.88 0.76
CA PRO A 42 18.23 9.48 0.33
C PRO A 42 19.20 8.45 -0.27
N ASP A 43 19.99 8.86 -1.26
CA ASP A 43 20.94 7.98 -1.96
C ASP A 43 21.96 7.34 -1.00
N GLU A 44 22.37 8.05 0.05
CA GLU A 44 23.25 7.51 1.09
C GLU A 44 22.63 6.34 1.87
N GLU A 45 21.31 6.36 2.09
CA GLU A 45 20.57 5.28 2.74
C GLU A 45 20.41 4.10 1.79
N LEU A 46 20.10 4.37 0.51
CA LEU A 46 20.01 3.35 -0.53
C LEU A 46 21.35 2.64 -0.80
N ALA A 47 22.47 3.38 -0.74
CA ALA A 47 23.80 2.82 -0.91
C ALA A 47 24.17 1.83 0.20
N LYS A 48 23.68 2.06 1.42
CA LYS A 48 23.90 1.18 2.58
C LYS A 48 22.95 -0.02 2.60
N ASN A 49 21.75 0.12 2.04
CA ASN A 49 20.74 -0.92 2.01
C ASN A 49 20.04 -0.97 0.64
N GLN A 50 20.51 -1.86 -0.24
CA GLN A 50 19.92 -2.05 -1.56
C GLN A 50 18.48 -2.59 -1.53
N ASN A 51 18.03 -3.13 -0.39
CA ASN A 51 16.66 -3.60 -0.19
C ASN A 51 15.74 -2.50 0.37
N ALA A 52 16.25 -1.31 0.69
CA ALA A 52 15.43 -0.20 1.15
C ALA A 52 14.46 0.26 0.05
N PRO A 53 13.24 0.68 0.41
CA PRO A 53 12.33 1.29 -0.55
C PRO A 53 12.93 2.60 -1.07
N ILE A 54 12.76 2.86 -2.36
CA ILE A 54 13.12 4.15 -2.97
C ILE A 54 12.16 5.28 -2.57
N TYR A 55 10.92 4.92 -2.23
CA TYR A 55 9.95 5.83 -1.63
C TYR A 55 9.26 5.17 -0.44
N LYS A 56 9.14 5.90 0.66
CA LYS A 56 8.26 5.56 1.77
C LYS A 56 6.88 6.16 1.50
N ILE A 57 5.83 5.36 1.59
CA ILE A 57 4.44 5.83 1.45
C ILE A 57 4.00 6.35 2.82
N VAL A 58 3.58 7.61 2.88
CA VAL A 58 3.16 8.25 4.13
C VAL A 58 1.71 8.67 4.06
N LEU A 59 0.97 8.38 5.12
CA LEU A 59 -0.42 8.78 5.21
C LEU A 59 -0.49 10.31 5.35
N PHE A 60 -1.34 10.95 4.54
CA PHE A 60 -1.60 12.37 4.70
C PHE A 60 -2.37 12.61 6.00
N LYS A 61 -1.93 13.60 6.78
CA LYS A 61 -2.56 13.97 8.04
C LYS A 61 -2.96 15.46 7.97
N PRO A 62 -4.14 15.83 8.50
CA PRO A 62 -4.56 17.23 8.56
C PRO A 62 -3.56 18.10 9.34
N LYS A 63 -3.54 19.42 9.05
CA LYS A 63 -2.61 20.42 9.65
C LYS A 63 -2.63 20.54 11.19
N LYS A 64 -3.55 19.87 11.89
CA LYS A 64 -3.68 19.87 13.36
C LYS A 64 -3.70 18.46 13.96
N TYR A 65 -3.29 17.45 13.19
CA TYR A 65 -3.24 16.10 13.71
C TYR A 65 -2.14 15.98 14.77
N GLU A 66 -2.53 15.68 16.00
CA GLU A 66 -1.61 15.40 17.10
C GLU A 66 -1.07 13.98 16.90
N GLY A 67 0.13 13.87 16.34
CA GLY A 67 0.81 12.59 16.18
C GLY A 67 1.94 12.61 15.16
N ALA A 68 2.80 11.61 15.25
CA ALA A 68 3.91 11.45 14.31
C ALA A 68 3.41 11.10 12.91
N ARG A 69 4.26 11.40 11.92
CA ARG A 69 4.06 10.96 10.53
C ARG A 69 3.96 9.44 10.50
N GLN A 70 2.94 8.93 9.83
CA GLN A 70 2.71 7.49 9.71
C GLN A 70 3.17 7.00 8.35
N ILE A 71 4.20 6.16 8.34
CA ILE A 71 4.62 5.40 7.17
C ILE A 71 3.69 4.19 7.08
N ILE A 72 3.07 4.00 5.93
CA ILE A 72 2.08 2.95 5.68
C ILE A 72 2.53 1.98 4.59
N GLY A 73 3.76 2.08 4.12
CA GLY A 73 4.25 1.22 3.05
C GLY A 73 5.52 1.72 2.40
N GLY A 74 5.94 1.00 1.37
CA GLY A 74 7.13 1.29 0.59
C GLY A 74 6.95 1.01 -0.90
N ILE A 75 7.84 1.60 -1.69
CA ILE A 75 7.91 1.41 -3.14
C ILE A 75 9.37 1.11 -3.51
N TRP A 76 9.57 0.17 -4.41
CA TRP A 76 10.85 -0.31 -4.91
C TRP A 76 10.87 -0.30 -6.43
N ASN A 77 12.07 -0.14 -7.00
CA ASN A 77 12.29 -0.43 -8.41
C ASN A 77 11.97 -1.90 -8.71
N ALA A 78 11.35 -2.15 -9.86
CA ALA A 78 11.05 -3.48 -10.34
C ALA A 78 11.12 -3.53 -11.86
N VAL A 79 11.38 -4.73 -12.37
CA VAL A 79 11.33 -5.03 -13.80
C VAL A 79 10.33 -6.17 -13.98
N SER A 80 9.54 -6.11 -15.04
CA SER A 80 8.60 -7.17 -15.40
C SER A 80 9.32 -8.49 -15.65
N ASN A 81 8.59 -9.61 -15.56
CA ASN A 81 9.17 -10.95 -15.72
C ASN A 81 9.83 -11.17 -17.10
N ASP A 82 9.38 -10.44 -18.13
CA ASP A 82 9.99 -10.46 -19.47
C ASP A 82 11.22 -9.54 -19.60
N GLY A 83 11.59 -8.82 -18.54
CA GLY A 83 12.74 -7.91 -18.50
C GLY A 83 12.56 -6.59 -19.25
N LYS A 84 11.40 -6.33 -19.84
CA LYS A 84 11.22 -5.20 -20.78
C LYS A 84 10.65 -3.95 -20.16
N THR A 85 9.84 -4.09 -19.12
CA THR A 85 9.10 -2.98 -18.53
C THR A 85 9.64 -2.68 -17.15
N ASN A 86 10.28 -1.52 -17.02
CA ASN A 86 10.57 -0.95 -15.72
C ASN A 86 9.29 -0.37 -15.12
N TYR A 87 9.03 -0.70 -13.86
CA TYR A 87 7.92 -0.17 -13.09
C TYR A 87 8.34 -0.06 -11.62
N PHE A 88 7.46 0.46 -10.77
CA PHE A 88 7.71 0.41 -9.34
C PHE A 88 6.70 -0.51 -8.67
N ARG A 89 7.20 -1.46 -7.89
CA ARG A 89 6.37 -2.31 -7.05
C ARG A 89 6.27 -1.68 -5.67
N GLY A 90 5.10 -1.71 -5.06
CA GLY A 90 4.92 -1.24 -3.70
C GLY A 90 3.89 -2.06 -2.94
N HIS A 91 3.75 -1.75 -1.66
CA HIS A 91 2.63 -2.23 -0.88
C HIS A 91 2.24 -1.22 0.19
N ILE A 92 0.98 -1.28 0.60
CA ILE A 92 0.46 -0.63 1.80
C ILE A 92 0.23 -1.69 2.86
N GLU A 93 0.67 -1.41 4.07
CA GLU A 93 0.41 -2.24 5.25
C GLU A 93 -0.96 -1.88 5.83
N THR A 94 -1.82 -2.89 6.02
CA THR A 94 -3.18 -2.71 6.52
C THR A 94 -3.69 -3.96 7.20
N PRO A 95 -4.37 -3.85 8.36
CA PRO A 95 -4.99 -5.00 9.01
C PRO A 95 -6.24 -5.51 8.28
N LEU A 96 -6.71 -4.80 7.25
CA LEU A 96 -7.98 -5.09 6.57
C LEU A 96 -7.90 -6.25 5.56
N VAL A 97 -6.71 -6.82 5.35
CA VAL A 97 -6.52 -7.97 4.46
C VAL A 97 -5.66 -9.03 5.13
N ALA A 98 -5.93 -10.30 4.83
CA ALA A 98 -5.08 -11.41 5.23
C ALA A 98 -3.65 -11.20 4.69
N GLY A 99 -2.65 -11.42 5.54
CA GLY A 99 -1.23 -11.14 5.22
C GLY A 99 -0.82 -9.67 5.36
N GLY A 100 -1.74 -8.79 5.77
CA GLY A 100 -1.42 -7.43 6.23
C GLY A 100 -0.95 -6.47 5.14
N ARG A 101 -0.98 -6.85 3.85
CA ARG A 101 -0.40 -6.08 2.75
C ARG A 101 -1.29 -6.03 1.51
N VAL A 102 -1.45 -4.83 0.97
CA VAL A 102 -2.06 -4.58 -0.33
C VAL A 102 -0.97 -4.15 -1.31
N TYR A 103 -0.69 -4.99 -2.30
CA TYR A 103 0.36 -4.75 -3.29
C TYR A 103 -0.10 -3.83 -4.42
N LEU A 104 0.77 -2.93 -4.84
CA LEU A 104 0.50 -1.92 -5.86
C LEU A 104 1.63 -1.94 -6.90
N ALA A 105 1.32 -1.52 -8.12
CA ALA A 105 2.31 -1.23 -9.14
C ALA A 105 2.12 0.20 -9.67
N LEU A 106 3.21 0.94 -9.78
CA LEU A 106 3.26 2.32 -10.26
C LEU A 106 3.95 2.38 -11.60
N PHE A 107 3.37 3.14 -12.51
CA PHE A 107 3.88 3.35 -13.86
C PHE A 107 3.95 4.84 -14.15
N SER A 108 4.91 5.25 -14.97
CA SER A 108 4.87 6.57 -15.58
C SER A 108 3.60 6.69 -16.43
N PRO A 109 2.88 7.82 -16.37
CA PRO A 109 1.69 8.01 -17.19
C PRO A 109 2.07 7.95 -18.68
N LYS A 110 1.18 7.36 -19.49
CA LYS A 110 1.38 7.29 -20.94
C LYS A 110 1.11 8.62 -21.64
N GLU A 111 0.26 9.44 -21.03
CA GLU A 111 -0.15 10.74 -21.55
C GLU A 111 0.41 11.87 -20.68
N PRO A 112 0.68 13.05 -21.26
CA PRO A 112 1.19 14.21 -20.53
C PRO A 112 0.08 14.86 -19.69
N ASN A 113 -0.29 14.21 -18.59
CA ASN A 113 -1.39 14.61 -17.70
C ASN A 113 -0.91 15.27 -16.39
N GLY A 114 0.39 15.60 -16.31
CA GLY A 114 1.00 16.21 -15.12
C GLY A 114 1.14 15.28 -13.91
N LEU A 115 0.81 13.98 -14.07
CA LEU A 115 1.05 12.97 -13.05
C LEU A 115 2.52 12.54 -13.09
N MET A 116 3.05 12.15 -11.94
CA MET A 116 4.33 11.44 -11.87
C MET A 116 4.12 9.94 -12.04
N PHE A 117 3.09 9.40 -11.38
CA PHE A 117 2.80 7.97 -11.40
C PHE A 117 1.30 7.71 -11.47
N GLU A 118 0.92 6.66 -12.19
CA GLU A 118 -0.38 6.01 -12.10
C GLU A 118 -0.25 4.75 -11.24
N ALA A 119 -1.12 4.63 -10.23
CA ALA A 119 -1.15 3.49 -9.34
C ALA A 119 -2.13 2.46 -9.86
N THR A 120 -1.70 1.21 -9.90
CA THR A 120 -2.51 0.08 -10.32
C THR A 120 -2.53 -1.00 -9.25
N TRP A 121 -3.66 -1.69 -9.19
CA TRP A 121 -3.88 -2.84 -8.33
C TRP A 121 -4.57 -3.95 -9.13
N SER A 122 -4.25 -5.18 -8.74
CA SER A 122 -4.96 -6.39 -9.18
C SER A 122 -5.32 -7.19 -7.94
N ALA A 123 -6.53 -7.76 -7.93
CA ALA A 123 -6.92 -8.71 -6.92
C ALA A 123 -5.89 -9.86 -6.82
N PRO A 124 -5.58 -10.35 -5.62
CA PRO A 124 -4.80 -11.57 -5.47
C PRO A 124 -5.40 -12.67 -6.34
N LYS A 125 -4.59 -13.32 -7.16
CA LYS A 125 -5.05 -14.49 -7.92
C LYS A 125 -5.43 -15.56 -6.90
N ARG A 126 -6.62 -16.15 -7.05
CA ARG A 126 -7.02 -17.31 -6.23
C ARG A 126 -5.92 -18.36 -6.36
N ASN A 127 -5.30 -18.69 -5.24
CA ASN A 127 -4.46 -19.87 -5.17
C ASN A 127 -5.40 -21.05 -4.99
N ASN A 128 -5.39 -22.03 -5.88
CA ASN A 128 -6.22 -23.24 -5.71
C ASN A 128 -5.83 -24.03 -4.45
N ASN A 129 -4.73 -23.66 -3.79
CA ASN A 129 -4.27 -24.23 -2.53
C ASN A 129 -4.64 -23.39 -1.29
N SER A 130 -5.34 -22.26 -1.43
CA SER A 130 -5.84 -21.54 -0.24
C SER A 130 -7.10 -22.22 0.26
N HIS A 131 -7.00 -22.84 1.44
CA HIS A 131 -8.13 -23.31 2.24
C HIS A 131 -8.93 -22.09 2.78
N THR A 132 -9.56 -21.34 1.88
CA THR A 132 -10.72 -20.55 2.29
C THR A 132 -11.86 -21.55 2.44
N PRO A 133 -12.46 -21.73 3.63
CA PRO A 133 -13.63 -22.57 3.76
C PRO A 133 -14.68 -21.99 2.81
N GLN A 134 -15.02 -22.76 1.78
CA GLN A 134 -16.21 -22.47 1.00
C GLN A 134 -17.37 -22.66 1.97
N ALA A 135 -18.26 -21.66 2.06
CA ALA A 135 -19.57 -21.91 2.62
C ALA A 135 -20.22 -22.96 1.70
N SER A 136 -20.12 -24.23 2.08
CA SER A 136 -20.85 -25.29 1.42
C SER A 136 -22.33 -25.02 1.66
N GLU A 137 -23.08 -24.85 0.58
CA GLU A 137 -24.54 -24.91 0.58
C GLU A 137 -24.97 -26.34 0.92
N SER A 138 -24.85 -26.71 2.19
CA SER A 138 -25.44 -27.92 2.80
C SER A 138 -25.29 -27.76 4.31
N ALA A 139 -26.28 -27.12 4.91
CA ALA A 139 -26.51 -27.21 6.34
C ALA A 139 -27.05 -28.61 6.64
N SER A 140 -26.16 -29.56 6.90
CA SER A 140 -26.46 -30.81 7.60
C SER A 140 -25.15 -31.48 7.95
N ASP A 141 -24.81 -31.40 9.23
CA ASP A 141 -24.14 -32.41 10.05
C ASP A 141 -23.13 -31.76 11.00
N GLU A 142 -23.60 -31.64 12.25
CA GLU A 142 -22.85 -31.74 13.50
C GLU A 142 -21.56 -30.91 13.59
N ILE A 143 -21.72 -29.68 14.11
CA ILE A 143 -20.62 -28.83 14.54
C ILE A 143 -19.91 -29.50 15.72
N ASP A 144 -18.75 -30.10 15.48
CA ASP A 144 -17.82 -30.52 16.53
C ASP A 144 -17.14 -29.27 17.12
N VAL A 145 -17.66 -28.81 18.26
CA VAL A 145 -17.20 -27.61 18.97
C VAL A 145 -15.88 -27.86 19.73
N SER A 146 -15.26 -29.04 19.63
CA SER A 146 -14.05 -29.38 20.39
C SER A 146 -12.75 -28.72 19.88
N GLN A 147 -12.76 -28.02 18.74
CA GLN A 147 -11.59 -27.30 18.22
C GLN A 147 -11.45 -25.85 18.71
N TYR A 148 -12.42 -25.31 19.43
CA TYR A 148 -12.30 -24.02 20.11
C TYR A 148 -11.84 -24.22 21.56
N CYS A 149 -10.66 -24.81 21.74
CA CYS A 149 -9.96 -24.69 23.02
C CYS A 149 -9.28 -23.31 23.07
N ASP A 150 -9.98 -22.37 23.69
CA ASP A 150 -9.43 -21.16 24.31
C ASP A 150 -8.19 -21.51 25.15
N SER A 151 -7.00 -21.05 24.74
CA SER A 151 -5.87 -20.91 25.65
C SER A 151 -4.76 -19.97 25.18
N ASP A 152 -5.09 -18.89 24.47
CA ASP A 152 -4.12 -17.81 24.23
C ASP A 152 -4.55 -16.57 25.02
N GLU A 153 -4.19 -16.61 26.30
CA GLU A 153 -4.26 -15.51 27.25
C GLU A 153 -3.49 -14.30 26.69
N ILE A 154 -4.17 -13.16 26.53
CA ILE A 154 -3.59 -11.92 25.99
C ILE A 154 -2.66 -11.32 27.06
N PRO A 155 -1.35 -11.13 26.80
CA PRO A 155 -0.49 -10.47 27.77
C PRO A 155 -0.73 -8.95 27.73
N PHE A 156 -1.10 -8.38 28.88
CA PHE A 156 -0.98 -6.94 29.17
C PHE A 156 0.48 -6.59 29.49
#